data_AF-A0A8H7LD73-F1
#
_entry.id   AF-A0A8H7LD73-F1
#
_cell.length_a   1.000
_cell.length_b   1.000
_cell.length_c   1.000
_cell.angle_alpha   90.00
_cell.angle_beta   90.00
_cell.angle_gamma   90.00
#
_symmetry.space_group_name_H-M   'P 1'
#
loop_
_entity.id
_entity.type
_entity.pdbx_description
1 polymer ?
#
loop_
_entity_poly.entity_id
_entity_poly.type
_entity_poly.pdbx_seq_one_letter_code
_entity_poly.pdbx_strand_id
1 'polypeptide(L)'
;MPAYLNVETIKNAAELVNATLKTKGHIQEDLCFVTVDWESLIADQPEKDALERLTVQEKIYNNDKNTVNAFYSLLQDLDRHNRQHEAANHVMAAKDAQIAKLERRLASAELEAAGKERKTRPFEHLEKKNRAQAREVTRLKNVNLELQNKYEVEKRRMAHEISELKSLILHSRGLSTTVSYGRPLNMGKLPNRPRSKEPEVNPQIVHYNNPSVNNVEPQILTPGASESSEINEALGERRKRDKLHLLQDENKLLSSSLQEALKALEEWRKLRKTTD
;
A
#
# COMPACT_ATOMS: atom_id res chain seq x y z
N MET A 1 -31.38 -65.32 -37.50
CA MET A 1 -30.93 -64.40 -36.44
C MET A 1 -31.39 -64.95 -35.09
N PRO A 2 -30.48 -65.35 -34.17
CA PRO A 2 -30.88 -65.72 -32.82
C PRO A 2 -31.45 -64.49 -32.11
N ALA A 3 -32.71 -64.57 -31.66
CA ALA A 3 -33.56 -63.47 -31.21
C ALA A 3 -33.12 -62.73 -29.92
N TYR A 4 -31.86 -62.88 -29.49
CA TYR A 4 -31.39 -62.42 -28.17
C TYR A 4 -30.33 -61.30 -28.23
N LEU A 5 -29.75 -61.01 -29.40
CA LEU A 5 -28.73 -59.97 -29.56
C LEU A 5 -29.35 -58.73 -30.22
N ASN A 6 -29.44 -57.63 -29.46
CA ASN A 6 -30.04 -56.38 -29.93
C ASN A 6 -29.03 -55.54 -30.73
N VAL A 7 -28.82 -55.91 -31.99
CA VAL A 7 -27.91 -55.22 -32.93
C VAL A 7 -28.26 -53.74 -33.09
N GLU A 8 -29.54 -53.38 -32.97
CA GLU A 8 -30.04 -52.01 -33.13
C GLU A 8 -29.49 -51.06 -32.03
N THR A 9 -29.26 -51.56 -30.82
CA THR A 9 -28.61 -50.77 -29.76
C THR A 9 -27.16 -50.43 -30.09
N ILE A 10 -26.40 -51.37 -30.66
CA ILE A 10 -25.03 -51.11 -31.09
C ILE A 10 -25.03 -50.14 -32.26
N LYS A 11 -25.95 -50.30 -33.22
CA LYS A 11 -26.09 -49.40 -34.37
C LYS A 11 -26.32 -47.95 -33.92
N ASN A 12 -27.31 -47.71 -33.05
CA ASN A 12 -27.60 -46.37 -32.55
C ASN A 12 -26.43 -45.77 -31.77
N ALA A 13 -25.74 -46.58 -30.97
CA ALA A 13 -24.57 -46.12 -30.21
C ALA A 13 -23.37 -45.82 -31.11
N ALA A 14 -23.13 -46.65 -32.13
CA ALA A 14 -22.09 -46.44 -33.14
C ALA A 14 -22.36 -45.18 -33.97
N GLU A 15 -23.60 -44.95 -34.40
CA GLU A 15 -24.02 -43.73 -35.11
C GLU A 15 -23.78 -42.48 -34.25
N LEU A 16 -24.13 -42.52 -32.96
CA LEU A 16 -23.88 -41.41 -32.04
C LEU A 16 -22.38 -41.13 -31.87
N VAL A 17 -21.57 -42.17 -31.70
CA VAL A 17 -20.11 -42.04 -31.56
C VAL A 17 -19.49 -41.47 -32.84
N ASN A 18 -19.85 -42.00 -34.00
CA ASN A 18 -19.36 -41.52 -35.30
C ASN A 18 -19.77 -40.07 -35.56
N ALA A 19 -21.04 -39.71 -35.31
CA ALA A 19 -21.50 -38.33 -35.42
C ALA A 19 -20.73 -37.39 -34.50
N THR A 20 -20.48 -37.81 -33.25
CA THR A 20 -19.72 -37.01 -32.27
C THR A 20 -18.26 -36.86 -32.68
N LEU A 21 -17.62 -37.93 -33.16
CA LEU A 21 -16.22 -37.89 -33.60
C LEU A 21 -16.04 -37.02 -34.85
N LYS A 22 -16.96 -37.13 -35.83
CA LYS A 22 -16.94 -36.31 -37.05
C LYS A 22 -17.21 -34.84 -36.77
N THR A 23 -18.23 -34.52 -35.98
CA THR A 23 -18.57 -33.12 -35.64
C THR A 23 -17.45 -32.42 -34.89
N LYS A 24 -16.70 -33.15 -34.05
CA LYS A 24 -15.50 -32.64 -33.37
C LYS A 24 -14.23 -32.72 -34.23
N GLY A 25 -14.31 -33.27 -35.44
CA GLY A 25 -13.18 -33.38 -36.36
C GLY A 25 -12.10 -34.38 -35.94
N HIS A 26 -12.42 -35.35 -35.08
CA HIS A 26 -11.49 -36.40 -34.65
C HIS A 26 -11.27 -37.47 -35.71
N ILE A 27 -12.27 -37.73 -36.55
CA ILE A 27 -12.22 -38.70 -37.66
C ILE A 27 -12.82 -38.06 -38.93
N GLN A 28 -12.36 -38.52 -40.10
CA GLN A 28 -12.91 -38.11 -41.39
C GLN A 28 -13.93 -39.13 -41.93
N GLU A 29 -13.70 -40.41 -41.67
CA GLU A 29 -14.51 -41.54 -42.10
C GLU A 29 -15.23 -42.17 -40.90
N ASP A 30 -16.34 -42.87 -41.14
CA ASP A 30 -17.08 -43.56 -40.07
C ASP A 30 -16.31 -44.80 -39.60
N LEU A 31 -16.36 -45.05 -38.29
CA LEU A 31 -15.92 -46.32 -37.73
C LEU A 31 -16.91 -47.41 -38.11
N CYS A 32 -16.43 -48.43 -38.81
CA CYS A 32 -17.20 -49.60 -39.18
C CYS A 32 -17.14 -50.67 -38.09
N PHE A 33 -18.28 -51.27 -37.73
CA PHE A 33 -18.38 -52.33 -36.74
C PHE A 33 -18.84 -53.64 -37.39
N VAL A 34 -18.28 -54.77 -36.96
CA VAL A 34 -18.57 -56.09 -37.56
C VAL A 34 -20.04 -56.47 -37.41
N THR A 35 -20.69 -56.06 -36.33
CA THR A 35 -22.11 -56.31 -36.06
C THR A 35 -23.07 -55.44 -36.89
N VAL A 36 -22.61 -54.32 -37.44
CA VAL A 36 -23.47 -53.32 -38.10
C VAL A 36 -23.14 -53.19 -39.59
N ASP A 37 -21.86 -53.08 -39.93
CA ASP A 37 -21.36 -52.75 -41.26
C ASP A 37 -20.78 -53.98 -42.00
N TRP A 38 -21.25 -55.18 -41.62
CA TRP A 38 -20.73 -56.46 -42.17
C TRP A 38 -20.76 -56.48 -43.70
N GLU A 39 -21.86 -56.01 -44.30
CA GLU A 39 -22.04 -55.97 -45.76
C GLU A 39 -20.96 -55.13 -46.45
N SER A 40 -20.57 -54.00 -45.84
CA SER A 40 -19.51 -53.13 -46.35
C SER A 40 -18.13 -53.74 -46.12
N LEU A 41 -17.91 -54.43 -45.00
CA LEU A 41 -16.63 -55.04 -44.64
C LEU A 41 -16.26 -56.26 -45.51
N ILE A 42 -17.26 -57.00 -46.02
CA ILE A 42 -17.05 -58.18 -46.86
C ILE A 42 -17.10 -57.88 -48.37
N ALA A 43 -17.38 -56.64 -48.76
CA ALA A 43 -17.63 -56.27 -50.16
C ALA A 43 -16.48 -56.66 -51.11
N ASP A 44 -15.23 -56.58 -50.64
CA ASP A 44 -14.02 -56.85 -51.42
C ASP A 44 -13.48 -58.27 -51.25
N GLN A 45 -14.20 -59.17 -50.56
CA GLN A 45 -13.71 -60.50 -50.23
C GLN A 45 -13.98 -61.52 -51.36
N PRO A 46 -13.00 -62.38 -51.70
CA PRO A 46 -13.13 -63.37 -52.78
C PRO A 46 -14.17 -64.47 -52.49
N GLU A 47 -14.53 -64.70 -51.22
CA GLU A 47 -15.55 -65.68 -50.78
C GLU A 47 -16.80 -65.02 -50.18
N LYS A 48 -17.25 -63.91 -50.78
CA LYS A 48 -18.39 -63.12 -50.29
C LYS A 48 -19.65 -63.96 -50.02
N ASP A 49 -20.00 -64.87 -50.92
CA ASP A 49 -21.20 -65.73 -50.80
C ASP A 49 -21.16 -66.68 -49.60
N ALA A 50 -19.96 -67.07 -49.14
CA ALA A 50 -19.77 -67.88 -47.95
C ALA A 50 -19.85 -67.03 -46.67
N LEU A 51 -19.31 -65.80 -46.72
CA LEU A 51 -19.29 -64.84 -45.62
C LEU A 51 -20.66 -64.22 -45.34
N GLU A 52 -21.52 -64.04 -46.35
CA GLU A 52 -22.90 -63.56 -46.19
C GLU A 52 -23.76 -64.53 -45.37
N ARG A 53 -23.41 -65.82 -45.35
CA ARG A 53 -24.14 -66.85 -44.58
C ARG A 53 -23.76 -66.87 -43.10
N LEU A 54 -22.70 -66.15 -42.71
CA LEU A 54 -22.27 -66.09 -41.31
C LEU A 54 -23.20 -65.20 -40.49
N THR A 55 -23.67 -65.73 -39.36
CA THR A 55 -24.45 -64.97 -38.40
C THR A 55 -23.55 -64.34 -37.34
N VAL A 56 -23.90 -63.13 -36.89
CA VAL A 56 -23.26 -62.47 -35.76
C VAL A 56 -23.21 -63.40 -34.55
N GLN A 57 -21.99 -63.66 -34.06
CA GLN A 57 -21.75 -64.41 -32.84
C GLN A 57 -21.78 -63.49 -31.62
N GLU A 58 -22.18 -64.01 -30.46
CA GLU A 58 -22.23 -63.25 -29.20
C GLU A 58 -20.88 -62.63 -28.82
N LYS A 59 -19.77 -63.32 -29.11
CA LYS A 59 -18.41 -62.77 -28.88
C LYS A 59 -18.14 -61.51 -29.69
N ILE A 60 -18.57 -61.48 -30.94
CA ILE A 60 -18.41 -60.32 -31.84
C ILE A 60 -19.30 -59.18 -31.35
N TYR A 61 -20.54 -59.48 -30.99
CA TYR A 61 -21.46 -58.50 -30.41
C TYR A 61 -20.91 -57.84 -29.14
N ASN A 62 -20.39 -58.64 -28.20
CA ASN A 62 -19.82 -58.11 -26.97
C ASN A 62 -18.52 -57.32 -27.24
N ASN A 63 -17.73 -57.70 -28.23
CA ASN A 63 -16.55 -56.94 -28.64
C ASN A 63 -16.94 -55.56 -29.17
N ASP A 64 -17.87 -55.48 -30.12
CA ASP A 64 -18.33 -54.20 -30.68
C ASP A 64 -18.98 -53.32 -29.61
N LYS A 65 -19.81 -53.92 -28.73
CA LYS A 65 -20.38 -53.21 -27.58
C LYS A 65 -19.30 -52.62 -26.67
N ASN A 66 -18.27 -53.41 -26.33
CA ASN A 66 -17.17 -52.93 -25.49
C ASN A 66 -16.36 -51.83 -26.17
N THR A 67 -16.13 -51.96 -27.48
CA THR A 67 -15.39 -50.99 -28.29
C THR A 67 -16.15 -49.67 -28.39
N VAL A 68 -17.44 -49.70 -28.68
CA VAL A 68 -18.31 -48.51 -28.70
C VAL A 68 -18.34 -47.84 -27.32
N ASN A 69 -18.48 -48.62 -26.24
CA ASN A 69 -18.46 -48.09 -24.88
C ASN A 69 -17.11 -47.46 -24.51
N ALA A 70 -16.00 -48.04 -24.96
CA ALA A 70 -14.67 -47.48 -24.76
C ALA A 70 -14.54 -46.14 -25.48
N PHE A 71 -14.95 -46.05 -26.75
CA PHE A 71 -14.94 -44.80 -27.50
C PHE A 71 -15.82 -43.72 -26.85
N TYR A 72 -17.03 -44.09 -26.43
CA TYR A 72 -17.93 -43.16 -25.75
C TYR A 72 -17.34 -42.65 -24.42
N SER A 73 -16.74 -43.55 -23.63
CA SER A 73 -16.10 -43.17 -22.35
C SER A 73 -14.92 -42.22 -22.58
N LEU A 74 -14.06 -42.51 -23.57
CA LEU A 74 -12.94 -41.65 -23.93
C LEU A 74 -13.40 -40.27 -24.42
N LEU A 75 -14.46 -40.21 -25.23
CA LEU A 75 -15.07 -38.94 -25.66
C LEU A 75 -15.56 -38.11 -24.47
N GLN A 76 -16.21 -38.75 -23.50
CA GLN A 76 -16.71 -38.08 -22.30
C GLN A 76 -15.56 -37.55 -21.42
N ASP A 77 -14.48 -38.33 -21.28
CA ASP A 77 -13.29 -37.92 -20.54
C ASP A 77 -12.56 -36.76 -21.24
N LEU A 78 -12.48 -36.79 -22.57
CA LEU A 78 -11.91 -35.70 -23.36
C LEU A 78 -12.72 -34.41 -23.21
N ASP A 79 -14.05 -34.49 -23.24
CA ASP A 79 -14.92 -33.34 -23.00
C ASP A 79 -14.77 -32.77 -21.58
N ARG A 80 -14.67 -33.66 -20.59
CA ARG A 80 -14.42 -33.25 -19.21
C ARG A 80 -13.07 -32.54 -19.09
N HIS A 81 -12.02 -33.10 -19.71
CA HIS A 81 -10.69 -32.52 -19.71
C HIS A 81 -10.68 -31.14 -20.39
N ASN A 82 -11.33 -31.00 -21.54
CA ASN A 82 -11.42 -29.71 -22.25
C ASN A 82 -12.13 -28.64 -21.40
N ARG A 83 -13.27 -28.98 -20.78
CA ARG A 83 -13.96 -28.05 -19.87
C ARG A 83 -13.10 -27.65 -18.66
N GLN A 84 -12.35 -28.60 -18.10
CA GLN A 84 -11.42 -28.31 -17.02
C GLN A 84 -10.28 -27.38 -17.47
N HIS A 85 -9.75 -27.61 -18.67
CA HIS A 85 -8.70 -26.78 -19.26
C HIS A 85 -9.20 -25.36 -19.55
N GLU A 86 -10.40 -25.20 -20.09
CA GLU A 86 -11.05 -23.90 -20.28
C GLU A 86 -11.24 -23.15 -18.96
N ALA A 87 -11.74 -23.84 -17.93
CA ALA A 87 -11.89 -23.26 -16.59
C ALA A 87 -10.54 -22.83 -15.98
N ALA A 88 -9.49 -23.67 -16.13
CA ALA A 88 -8.15 -23.34 -15.68
C ALA A 88 -7.59 -22.10 -16.41
N ASN A 89 -7.78 -22.01 -17.72
CA ASN A 89 -7.38 -20.85 -18.51
C ASN A 89 -8.09 -19.57 -18.07
N HIS A 90 -9.38 -19.65 -17.74
CA HIS A 90 -10.11 -18.50 -17.19
C HIS A 90 -9.54 -18.03 -15.84
N VAL A 91 -9.19 -18.96 -14.96
CA VAL A 91 -8.56 -18.63 -13.68
C VAL A 91 -7.18 -18.00 -13.89
N MET A 92 -6.36 -18.56 -14.79
CA MET A 92 -5.05 -18.01 -15.12
C MET A 92 -5.18 -16.57 -15.65
N ALA A 93 -6.07 -16.33 -16.61
CA ALA A 93 -6.32 -14.99 -17.14
C ALA A 93 -6.76 -13.98 -16.05
N ALA A 94 -7.59 -14.42 -15.10
CA ALA A 94 -7.99 -13.58 -13.97
C ALA A 94 -6.80 -13.26 -13.03
N LYS A 95 -5.89 -14.23 -12.82
CA LYS A 95 -4.67 -14.02 -12.04
C LYS A 95 -3.70 -13.08 -12.74
N ASP A 96 -3.51 -13.20 -14.05
CA ASP A 96 -2.68 -12.29 -14.83
C ASP A 96 -3.20 -10.86 -14.79
N ALA A 97 -4.53 -10.67 -14.85
CA ALA A 97 -5.14 -9.36 -14.68
C ALA A 97 -4.89 -8.77 -13.27
N GLN A 98 -4.90 -9.62 -12.24
CA GLN A 98 -4.57 -9.22 -10.86
C GLN A 98 -3.08 -8.84 -10.73
N ILE A 99 -2.18 -9.61 -11.33
CA ILE A 99 -0.75 -9.29 -11.38
C ILE A 99 -0.53 -7.93 -12.04
N ALA A 100 -1.09 -7.71 -13.22
CA ALA A 100 -0.99 -6.43 -13.92
C ALA A 100 -1.54 -5.25 -13.09
N LYS A 101 -2.60 -5.46 -12.31
CA LYS A 101 -3.14 -4.43 -11.39
C LYS A 101 -2.18 -4.14 -10.24
N LEU A 102 -1.55 -5.17 -9.67
CA LEU A 102 -0.58 -5.02 -8.58
C LEU A 102 0.70 -4.35 -9.07
N GLU A 103 1.20 -4.70 -10.25
CA GLU A 103 2.36 -4.05 -10.87
C GLU A 103 2.14 -2.55 -11.07
N ARG A 104 0.96 -2.15 -11.58
CA ARG A 104 0.61 -0.71 -11.71
C ARG A 104 0.58 0.00 -10.36
N ARG A 105 0.06 -0.65 -9.32
CA ARG A 105 0.02 -0.09 -7.96
C ARG A 105 1.42 0.05 -7.39
N LEU A 106 2.28 -0.94 -7.61
CA LEU A 106 3.67 -0.94 -7.17
C LEU A 106 4.45 0.19 -7.86
N ALA A 107 4.34 0.31 -9.19
CA ALA A 107 4.95 1.41 -9.93
C ALA A 107 4.48 2.80 -9.45
N SER A 108 3.18 2.95 -9.14
CA SER A 108 2.64 4.19 -8.57
C SER A 108 3.20 4.49 -7.18
N ALA A 109 3.31 3.46 -6.32
CA ALA A 109 3.84 3.61 -4.97
C ALA A 109 5.34 3.95 -4.98
N GLU A 110 6.12 3.34 -5.88
CA GLU A 110 7.54 3.65 -6.09
C GLU A 110 7.72 5.11 -6.55
N LEU A 111 6.88 5.59 -7.47
CA LEU A 111 6.90 6.98 -7.91
C LEU A 111 6.58 7.95 -6.76
N GLU A 112 5.57 7.65 -5.94
CA GLU A 112 5.24 8.45 -4.76
C GLU A 112 6.36 8.46 -3.73
N ALA A 113 7.00 7.30 -3.48
CA ALA A 113 8.13 7.18 -2.56
C ALA A 113 9.32 8.03 -3.04
N ALA A 114 9.68 7.90 -4.32
CA ALA A 114 10.73 8.72 -4.93
C ALA A 114 10.40 10.23 -4.85
N GLY A 115 9.13 10.59 -5.01
CA GLY A 115 8.66 11.96 -4.83
C GLY A 115 8.82 12.47 -3.39
N LYS A 116 8.52 11.63 -2.39
CA LYS A 116 8.70 11.98 -0.96
C LYS A 116 10.18 12.08 -0.58
N GLU A 117 11.03 11.17 -1.05
CA GLU A 117 12.48 11.25 -0.83
C GLU A 117 13.09 12.54 -1.38
N ARG A 118 12.65 12.98 -2.56
CA ARG A 118 13.10 14.27 -3.12
C ARG A 118 12.70 15.46 -2.24
N LYS A 119 11.57 15.39 -1.54
CA LYS A 119 11.10 16.45 -0.63
C LYS A 119 11.78 16.44 0.73
N THR A 120 12.32 15.31 1.19
CA THR A 120 13.03 15.21 2.47
C THR A 120 14.50 15.65 2.39
N ARG A 121 15.15 15.49 1.23
CA ARG A 121 16.55 15.94 1.03
C ARG A 121 16.82 17.42 1.36
N PRO A 122 15.95 18.38 0.99
CA PRO A 122 16.09 19.78 1.40
C PRO A 122 16.02 19.97 2.92
N PHE A 123 15.20 19.19 3.61
CA PHE A 123 15.03 19.28 5.06
C PHE A 123 16.31 18.88 5.79
N GLU A 124 16.97 17.81 5.35
CA GLU A 124 18.28 17.39 5.89
C GLU A 124 19.36 18.46 5.70
N HIS A 125 19.36 19.14 4.54
CA HIS A 125 20.30 20.21 4.26
C HIS A 125 20.05 21.45 5.12
N LEU A 126 18.78 21.81 5.32
CA LEU A 126 18.38 22.90 6.21
C LEU A 126 18.71 22.59 7.67
N GLU A 127 18.54 21.34 8.11
CA GLU A 127 18.88 20.92 9.47
C GLU A 127 20.38 21.02 9.74
N LYS A 128 21.23 20.62 8.78
CA LYS A 128 22.70 20.81 8.86
C LYS A 128 23.08 22.28 8.96
N LYS A 129 22.46 23.14 8.14
CA LYS A 129 22.69 24.60 8.18
C LYS A 129 22.24 25.20 9.52
N ASN A 130 21.09 24.79 10.04
CA ASN A 130 20.58 25.27 11.32
C ASN A 130 21.50 24.85 12.48
N ARG A 131 21.99 23.60 12.49
CA ARG A 131 22.99 23.14 13.48
C ARG A 131 24.29 23.96 13.41
N ALA A 132 24.77 24.29 12.21
CA ALA A 132 25.95 25.13 12.04
C ALA A 132 25.72 26.56 12.56
N GLN A 133 24.58 27.15 12.24
CA GLN A 133 24.18 28.48 12.74
C GLN A 133 24.03 28.51 14.27
N ALA A 134 23.42 27.48 14.87
CA ALA A 134 23.28 27.40 16.33
C ALA A 134 24.63 27.36 17.05
N ARG A 135 25.62 26.63 16.49
CA ARG A 135 27.00 26.62 17.00
C ARG A 135 27.65 28.01 16.91
N GLU A 136 27.46 28.69 15.79
CA GLU A 136 28.01 30.03 15.59
C GLU A 136 27.39 31.07 16.52
N VAL A 137 26.06 31.02 16.73
CA VAL A 137 25.37 31.88 17.70
C VAL A 137 25.92 31.64 19.10
N THR A 138 26.18 30.39 19.48
CA THR A 138 26.76 30.05 20.78
C THR A 138 28.18 30.60 20.92
N ARG A 139 28.99 30.47 19.87
CA ARG A 139 30.35 31.03 19.83
C ARG A 139 30.33 32.56 19.98
N LEU A 140 29.46 33.25 19.24
CA LEU A 140 29.32 34.70 19.30
C LEU A 140 28.85 35.18 20.68
N LYS A 141 27.91 34.47 21.32
CA LYS A 141 27.49 34.75 22.69
C LYS A 141 28.66 34.67 23.67
N ASN A 142 29.50 33.64 23.56
CA ASN A 142 30.68 33.50 24.42
C ASN A 142 31.68 34.64 24.20
N VAL A 143 31.97 34.99 22.94
CA VAL A 143 32.88 36.11 22.61
C VAL A 143 32.32 37.44 23.14
N ASN A 144 31.01 37.68 23.02
CA ASN A 144 30.40 38.90 23.54
C ASN A 144 30.50 38.96 25.07
N LEU A 145 30.25 37.83 25.76
CA LEU A 145 30.42 37.74 27.20
C LEU A 145 31.87 38.03 27.63
N GLU A 146 32.86 37.49 26.90
CA GLU A 146 34.27 37.78 27.15
C GLU A 146 34.61 39.28 26.96
N LEU A 147 34.08 39.91 25.90
CA LEU A 147 34.27 41.33 25.65
C LEU A 147 33.62 42.20 26.73
N GLN A 148 32.40 41.87 27.16
CA GLN A 148 31.72 42.54 28.26
C GLN A 148 32.54 42.45 29.55
N ASN A 149 33.05 41.25 29.87
CA ASN A 149 33.91 41.04 31.04
C ASN A 149 35.20 41.88 30.96
N LYS A 150 35.87 41.89 29.80
CA LYS A 150 37.07 42.72 29.57
C LYS A 150 36.77 44.21 29.74
N TYR A 151 35.65 44.67 29.18
CA TYR A 151 35.21 46.06 29.31
C TYR A 151 34.92 46.44 30.77
N GLU A 152 34.25 45.58 31.53
CA GLU A 152 33.98 45.81 32.95
C GLU A 152 35.27 45.86 33.79
N VAL A 153 36.24 45.00 33.49
CA VAL A 153 37.57 45.06 34.14
C VAL A 153 38.27 46.37 33.82
N GLU A 154 38.30 46.80 32.56
CA GLU A 154 38.96 48.04 32.16
C GLU A 154 38.26 49.27 32.76
N LYS A 155 36.93 49.25 32.84
CA LYS A 155 36.13 50.28 33.53
C LYS A 155 36.49 50.38 35.01
N ARG A 156 36.65 49.24 35.71
CA ARG A 156 37.10 49.21 37.11
C ARG A 156 38.54 49.72 37.25
N ARG A 157 39.43 49.35 36.32
CA ARG A 157 40.81 49.83 36.29
C ARG A 157 40.89 51.35 36.13
N MET A 158 40.17 51.90 35.14
CA MET A 158 40.06 53.35 34.94
C MET A 158 39.45 54.05 36.16
N ALA A 159 38.42 53.46 36.79
CA ALA A 159 37.86 54.02 38.02
C ALA A 159 38.87 54.04 39.18
N HIS A 160 39.72 53.02 39.28
CA HIS A 160 40.80 52.97 40.26
C HIS A 160 41.86 54.05 39.97
N GLU A 161 42.30 54.18 38.72
CA GLU A 161 43.25 55.21 38.30
C GLU A 161 42.71 56.63 38.57
N ILE A 162 41.43 56.88 38.28
CA ILE A 162 40.77 58.15 38.64
C ILE A 162 40.82 58.38 40.15
N SER A 163 40.60 57.32 40.96
CA SER A 163 40.67 57.41 42.42
C SER A 163 42.09 57.70 42.91
N GLU A 164 43.11 57.06 42.32
CA GLU A 164 44.52 57.32 42.62
C GLU A 164 44.92 58.74 42.26
N LEU A 165 44.56 59.22 41.06
CA LEU A 165 44.82 60.59 40.63
C LEU A 165 44.11 61.62 41.52
N LYS A 166 42.85 61.36 41.90
CA LYS A 166 42.14 62.21 42.89
C LYS A 166 42.87 62.22 44.23
N SER A 167 43.33 61.06 44.70
CA SER A 167 44.10 60.95 45.94
C SER A 167 45.39 61.75 45.85
N LEU A 168 46.19 61.60 44.78
CA LEU A 168 47.42 62.36 44.55
C LEU A 168 47.18 63.87 44.53
N ILE A 169 46.10 64.33 43.87
CA ILE A 169 45.71 65.74 43.87
C ILE A 169 45.39 66.22 45.29
N LEU A 170 44.63 65.44 46.07
CA LEU A 170 44.32 65.79 47.46
C LEU A 170 45.57 65.89 48.33
N HIS A 171 46.49 64.92 48.21
CA HIS A 171 47.77 64.94 48.92
C HIS A 171 48.65 66.13 48.50
N SER A 172 48.74 66.44 47.20
CA SER A 172 49.54 67.57 46.69
C SER A 172 49.05 68.94 47.19
N ARG A 173 47.77 69.04 47.56
CA ARG A 173 47.14 70.26 48.09
C ARG A 173 47.11 70.31 49.63
N GLY A 174 47.72 69.34 50.32
CA GLY A 174 47.75 69.27 51.78
C GLY A 174 46.38 68.99 52.42
N LEU A 175 45.43 68.44 51.67
CA LEU A 175 44.09 68.14 52.16
C LEU A 175 44.07 66.73 52.75
N SER A 176 43.73 66.62 54.04
CA SER A 176 43.69 65.35 54.78
C SER A 176 42.71 64.34 54.15
N THR A 177 43.14 63.08 54.06
CA THR A 177 42.39 61.95 53.50
C THR A 177 41.44 61.27 54.49
N THR A 178 41.19 61.86 55.65
CA THR A 178 40.30 61.28 56.66
C THR A 178 38.87 61.80 56.51
N VAL A 179 38.02 61.11 55.74
CA VAL A 179 36.56 61.23 55.91
C VAL A 179 36.17 60.36 57.10
N SER A 180 36.10 60.96 58.30
CA SER A 180 35.48 60.31 59.45
C SER A 180 33.99 60.18 59.19
N TYR A 181 33.47 58.96 59.13
CA TYR A 181 32.02 58.72 59.14
C TYR A 181 31.46 59.11 60.51
N GLY A 182 31.01 60.36 60.61
CA GLY A 182 30.15 60.82 61.69
C GLY A 182 28.75 60.20 61.56
N ARG A 183 28.43 59.32 62.49
CA ARG A 183 27.13 58.72 62.83
C ARG A 183 25.90 59.57 62.45
N PRO A 184 24.89 59.05 61.71
CA PRO A 184 23.58 59.69 61.63
C PRO A 184 22.70 59.26 62.82
N LEU A 185 22.12 60.24 63.50
CA LEU A 185 21.13 60.08 64.56
C LEU A 185 19.84 59.42 64.05
N ASN A 186 19.26 58.56 64.89
CA ASN A 186 17.85 58.19 64.84
C ASN A 186 16.97 59.44 65.01
N MET A 187 16.17 59.80 64.01
CA MET A 187 14.95 60.60 64.15
C MET A 187 13.88 60.01 63.23
N GLY A 188 12.73 59.68 63.81
CA GLY A 188 11.66 58.91 63.18
C GLY A 188 10.68 59.71 62.31
N LYS A 189 9.82 58.93 61.64
CA LYS A 189 8.48 59.21 61.09
C LYS A 189 8.32 60.36 60.06
N LEU A 190 8.13 59.92 58.80
CA LEU A 190 7.24 60.41 57.71
C LEU A 190 6.48 61.75 57.90
N PRO A 191 6.36 62.59 56.85
CA PRO A 191 5.26 62.40 55.89
C PRO A 191 5.52 62.75 54.39
N ASN A 192 4.59 62.25 53.57
CA ASN A 192 4.15 62.59 52.20
C ASN A 192 4.66 63.87 51.49
N ARG A 193 5.11 63.69 50.22
CA ARG A 193 4.79 64.37 48.90
C ARG A 193 4.54 65.92 48.87
N PRO A 194 4.79 66.69 47.75
CA PRO A 194 4.88 66.27 46.34
C PRO A 194 5.73 67.08 45.31
N ARG A 195 5.68 66.62 44.03
CA ARG A 195 5.93 67.28 42.70
C ARG A 195 7.40 67.57 42.35
N SER A 196 7.89 67.41 41.10
CA SER A 196 7.37 67.36 39.71
C SER A 196 8.55 66.90 38.80
N LYS A 197 8.48 66.33 37.60
CA LYS A 197 7.48 66.04 36.55
C LYS A 197 8.15 64.98 35.63
N GLU A 198 7.35 63.98 35.24
CA GLU A 198 7.36 63.03 34.10
C GLU A 198 8.38 63.14 32.92
N PRO A 199 8.52 62.09 32.06
CA PRO A 199 7.64 60.91 31.95
C PRO A 199 8.32 59.54 32.10
N GLU A 200 7.51 58.59 32.57
CA GLU A 200 7.72 57.15 32.42
C GLU A 200 7.74 56.77 30.93
N VAL A 201 8.83 56.15 30.49
CA VAL A 201 8.85 55.41 29.22
C VAL A 201 8.52 53.96 29.55
N ASN A 202 7.32 53.58 29.13
CA ASN A 202 6.72 52.25 29.09
C ASN A 202 7.75 51.10 28.86
N PRO A 203 7.75 50.01 29.68
CA PRO A 203 8.69 48.90 29.52
C PRO A 203 8.45 48.01 28.29
N GLN A 204 7.52 48.39 27.39
CA GLN A 204 7.15 47.63 26.20
C GLN A 204 7.37 48.44 24.91
N ILE A 205 8.61 48.84 24.59
CA ILE A 205 8.97 49.31 23.24
C ILE A 205 10.31 48.69 22.83
N VAL A 206 10.24 47.55 22.16
CA VAL A 206 11.35 47.00 21.37
C VAL A 206 11.34 47.72 20.02
N HIS A 207 12.39 48.49 19.73
CA HIS A 207 12.63 49.01 18.39
C HIS A 207 12.95 47.85 17.44
N TYR A 208 11.96 47.42 16.66
CA TYR A 208 12.19 46.71 15.40
C TYR A 208 12.06 47.70 14.25
N ASN A 209 13.21 48.10 13.71
CA ASN A 209 13.29 48.75 12.42
C ASN A 209 13.21 47.65 11.35
N ASN A 210 12.00 47.30 10.93
CA ASN A 210 11.77 46.58 9.68
C ASN A 210 11.29 47.60 8.63
N PRO A 211 11.96 47.76 7.48
CA PRO A 211 11.38 48.50 6.38
C PRO A 211 10.19 47.70 5.85
N SER A 212 8.99 48.26 6.02
CA SER A 212 7.77 47.77 5.37
C SER A 212 7.88 48.01 3.87
N VAL A 213 8.28 46.98 3.12
CA VAL A 213 7.96 46.89 1.70
C VAL A 213 6.48 46.53 1.62
N ASN A 214 5.68 47.50 1.18
CA ASN A 214 4.32 47.31 0.71
C ASN A 214 4.28 46.22 -0.36
N ASN A 215 3.80 45.03 -0.01
CA ASN A 215 3.11 44.17 -0.95
C ASN A 215 1.64 44.14 -0.52
N VAL A 216 0.87 45.05 -1.13
CA VAL A 216 -0.55 44.86 -1.30
C VAL A 216 -0.71 43.50 -1.99
N GLU A 217 -1.25 42.52 -1.27
CA GLU A 217 -1.77 41.31 -1.91
C GLU A 217 -2.76 41.75 -2.99
N PRO A 218 -2.58 41.36 -4.27
CA PRO A 218 -3.72 41.36 -5.16
C PRO A 218 -4.69 40.32 -4.59
N GLN A 219 -5.83 40.80 -4.10
CA GLN A 219 -7.03 39.98 -4.00
C GLN A 219 -7.33 39.44 -5.40
N ILE A 220 -6.85 38.22 -5.66
CA ILE A 220 -7.37 37.41 -6.75
C ILE A 220 -8.71 36.88 -6.24
N LEU A 221 -9.78 37.54 -6.70
CA LEU A 221 -11.12 36.98 -6.69
C LEU A 221 -11.10 35.70 -7.54
N THR A 222 -10.97 34.54 -6.92
CA THR A 222 -11.35 33.25 -7.50
C THR A 222 -12.40 32.60 -6.60
N PRO A 223 -13.64 32.38 -7.08
CA PRO A 223 -14.61 31.55 -6.37
C PRO A 223 -14.16 30.09 -6.49
N GLY A 224 -13.93 29.40 -5.37
CA GLY A 224 -13.67 27.94 -5.39
C GLY A 224 -12.81 27.34 -4.27
N ALA A 225 -12.25 28.14 -3.35
CA ALA A 225 -11.36 27.62 -2.31
C ALA A 225 -12.08 26.86 -1.17
N SER A 226 -13.36 27.14 -0.92
CA SER A 226 -14.14 26.41 0.11
C SER A 226 -14.67 25.07 -0.41
N GLU A 227 -15.10 24.97 -1.67
CA GLU A 227 -15.62 23.74 -2.28
C GLU A 227 -14.52 22.67 -2.43
N SER A 228 -13.28 23.08 -2.69
CA SER A 228 -12.17 22.14 -2.87
C SER A 228 -11.69 21.47 -1.57
N SER A 229 -11.98 22.05 -0.39
CA SER A 229 -11.74 21.39 0.90
C SER A 229 -12.79 20.32 1.20
N GLU A 230 -14.08 20.65 0.98
CA GLU A 230 -15.19 19.72 1.21
C GLU A 230 -15.18 18.53 0.23
N ILE A 231 -14.81 18.77 -1.03
CA ILE A 231 -14.65 17.71 -2.05
C ILE A 231 -13.53 16.73 -1.66
N ASN A 232 -12.44 17.22 -1.08
CA ASN A 232 -11.32 16.37 -0.65
C ASN A 232 -11.66 15.53 0.59
N GLU A 233 -12.41 16.08 1.55
CA GLU A 233 -12.94 15.31 2.69
C GLU A 233 -13.97 14.26 2.24
N ALA A 234 -14.90 14.63 1.35
CA ALA A 234 -15.88 13.70 0.79
C ALA A 234 -15.24 12.55 0.01
N LEU A 235 -14.17 12.83 -0.75
CA LEU A 235 -13.37 11.80 -1.43
C LEU A 235 -12.62 10.89 -0.45
N GLY A 236 -12.12 11.45 0.65
CA GLY A 236 -11.48 10.70 1.74
C GLY A 236 -12.45 9.73 2.43
N GLU A 237 -13.63 10.22 2.79
CA GLU A 237 -14.72 9.44 3.38
C GLU A 237 -15.22 8.32 2.44
N ARG A 238 -15.31 8.59 1.14
CA ARG A 238 -15.70 7.58 0.14
C ARG A 238 -14.68 6.46 0.02
N ARG A 239 -13.38 6.81 -0.03
CA ARG A 239 -12.29 5.81 -0.04
C ARG A 239 -12.25 4.95 1.21
N LYS A 240 -12.56 5.52 2.39
CA LYS A 240 -12.66 4.74 3.64
C LYS A 240 -13.83 3.75 3.58
N ARG A 241 -15.00 4.17 3.08
CA ARG A 241 -16.17 3.29 2.88
C ARG A 241 -15.88 2.16 1.90
N ASP A 242 -15.25 2.46 0.76
CA ASP A 242 -14.89 1.44 -0.23
C ASP A 242 -13.90 0.43 0.35
N LYS A 243 -12.93 0.89 1.15
CA LYS A 243 -11.97 0.01 1.85
C LYS A 243 -12.65 -0.85 2.92
N LEU A 244 -13.62 -0.30 3.65
CA LEU A 244 -14.42 -1.04 4.63
C LEU A 244 -15.23 -2.15 3.97
N HIS A 245 -15.87 -1.87 2.83
CA HIS A 245 -16.63 -2.86 2.07
C HIS A 245 -15.74 -3.99 1.56
N LEU A 246 -14.56 -3.66 1.03
CA LEU A 246 -13.57 -4.65 0.60
C LEU A 246 -13.13 -5.57 1.74
N LEU A 247 -12.86 -5.00 2.91
CA LEU A 247 -12.50 -5.76 4.10
C LEU A 247 -13.65 -6.63 4.61
N GLN A 248 -14.91 -6.19 4.49
CA GLN A 248 -16.08 -7.00 4.83
C GLN A 248 -16.25 -8.17 3.87
N ASP A 249 -16.02 -7.98 2.57
CA ASP A 249 -16.10 -9.04 1.57
C ASP A 249 -14.99 -10.07 1.76
N GLU A 250 -13.75 -9.64 2.02
CA GLU A 250 -12.64 -10.53 2.37
C GLU A 250 -12.93 -11.33 3.64
N ASN A 251 -13.48 -10.69 4.67
CA ASN A 251 -13.82 -11.36 5.93
C ASN A 251 -14.94 -12.39 5.76
N LYS A 252 -15.95 -12.12 4.91
CA LYS A 252 -16.97 -13.10 4.52
C LYS A 252 -16.35 -14.31 3.79
N LEU A 253 -15.44 -14.05 2.85
CA LEU A 253 -14.76 -15.08 2.08
C LEU A 253 -13.91 -15.98 2.97
N LEU A 254 -13.14 -15.39 3.89
CA LEU A 254 -12.35 -16.12 4.89
C LEU A 254 -13.23 -16.93 5.83
N SER A 255 -14.37 -16.39 6.26
CA SER A 255 -15.33 -17.10 7.12
C SER A 255 -15.95 -18.32 6.41
N SER A 256 -16.28 -18.18 5.12
CA SER A 256 -16.78 -19.29 4.29
C SER A 256 -15.72 -20.37 4.11
N SER A 257 -14.49 -19.96 3.79
CA SER A 257 -13.35 -20.86 3.63
C SER A 257 -13.05 -21.64 4.91
N LEU A 258 -13.13 -20.97 6.07
CA LEU A 258 -12.98 -21.62 7.38
C LEU A 258 -14.09 -22.66 7.64
N GLN A 259 -15.35 -22.33 7.32
CA GLN A 259 -16.46 -23.28 7.48
C GLN A 259 -16.32 -24.51 6.58
N GLU A 260 -15.85 -24.34 5.35
CA GLU A 260 -15.56 -25.45 4.43
C GLU A 260 -14.42 -26.33 4.97
N ALA A 261 -13.35 -25.72 5.48
CA ALA A 261 -12.25 -26.46 6.08
C ALA A 261 -12.69 -27.26 7.31
N LEU A 262 -13.58 -26.70 8.14
CA LEU A 262 -14.15 -27.41 9.29
C LEU A 262 -15.04 -28.59 8.86
N LYS A 263 -15.87 -28.42 7.82
CA LYS A 263 -16.66 -29.53 7.25
C LYS A 263 -15.77 -30.64 6.72
N ALA A 264 -14.72 -30.31 5.96
CA ALA A 264 -13.78 -31.30 5.43
C ALA A 264 -13.09 -32.08 6.56
N LEU A 265 -12.73 -31.40 7.66
CA LEU A 265 -12.17 -32.04 8.86
C LEU A 265 -13.17 -32.99 9.54
N GLU A 266 -14.44 -32.61 9.64
CA GLU A 266 -15.49 -33.49 10.19
C GLU A 266 -15.76 -34.71 9.30
N GLU A 267 -15.80 -34.53 7.99
CA GLU A 267 -15.94 -35.63 7.03
C GLU A 267 -14.76 -36.59 7.10
N TRP A 268 -13.54 -36.07 7.15
CA TRP A 268 -12.33 -36.89 7.33
C TRP A 268 -12.37 -37.66 8.65
N ARG A 269 -12.82 -37.03 9.74
CA ARG A 269 -12.97 -37.68 11.05
C ARG A 269 -14.05 -38.76 11.06
N LYS A 270 -15.13 -38.60 10.29
CA LYS A 270 -16.17 -39.63 10.10
C LYS A 270 -15.63 -40.82 9.30
N LEU A 271 -14.94 -40.56 8.19
CA LEU A 271 -14.30 -41.60 7.37
C LEU A 271 -13.31 -42.44 8.17
N ARG A 272 -12.52 -41.80 9.05
CA ARG A 272 -11.55 -42.49 9.91
C ARG A 272 -12.19 -43.39 10.97
N LYS A 273 -13.38 -43.04 11.46
CA LYS A 273 -14.14 -43.85 12.44
C LYS A 273 -14.85 -45.06 11.82
N THR A 274 -15.04 -45.08 10.51
CA THR A 274 -15.67 -46.19 9.80
C THR A 274 -14.68 -47.22 9.27
N THR A 275 -13.38 -46.94 9.37
CA THR A 275 -12.28 -47.79 8.88
C THR A 275 -11.52 -48.54 9.99
N ASP A 276 -11.94 -48.38 11.25
CA ASP A 276 -11.55 -49.20 12.41
C ASP A 276 -12.74 -50.10 12.79
#